data_AF-R8AR14-F1
#
_entry.id   AF-R8AR14-F1
#
_cell.length_a   1.000
_cell.length_b   1.000
_cell.length_c   1.000
_cell.angle_alpha   90.00
_cell.angle_beta   90.00
_cell.angle_gamma   90.00
#
_symmetry.space_group_name_H-M   'P 1'
#
loop_
_entity.id
_entity.type
_entity.pdbx_description
1 polymer ?
#
loop_
_entity_poly.entity_id
_entity_poly.type
_entity_poly.pdbx_seq_one_letter_code
_entity_poly.pdbx_strand_id
1 'polypeptide(L)' 'MDNCIVFVKFRVEKFIILVLYIDDILLVSNDKIVLHEKMNFFFSNFYMKDIGDNSNVPCIEVYRDISKNY' A
#
# COMPACT_ATOMS: atom_id res chain seq x y z
N MET A 1 -2.48 -23.84 -5.21
CA MET A 1 -3.16 -22.67 -5.77
C MET A 1 -3.08 -21.60 -4.72
N ASP A 2 -2.30 -20.56 -5.00
CA ASP A 2 -2.06 -19.51 -4.01
C ASP A 2 -3.27 -18.59 -3.94
N ASN A 3 -3.83 -18.46 -2.74
CA ASN A 3 -5.03 -17.66 -2.51
C ASN A 3 -4.62 -16.20 -2.38
N CYS A 4 -4.84 -15.44 -3.44
CA CYS A 4 -4.65 -13.99 -3.48
C CYS A 4 -6.01 -13.29 -3.32
N ILE A 5 -6.10 -12.34 -2.39
CA ILE A 5 -7.30 -11.53 -2.19
C ILE A 5 -7.01 -10.10 -2.64
N VAL A 6 -7.79 -9.61 -3.59
CA VAL A 6 -7.64 -8.25 -4.14
C VAL A 6 -8.84 -7.41 -3.74
N PHE A 7 -8.58 -6.30 -3.06
CA PHE A 7 -9.57 -5.27 -2.75
C PHE A 7 -9.26 -4.01 -3.53
N VAL A 8 -10.29 -3.43 -4.13
CA VAL A 8 -10.17 -2.16 -4.83
C VAL A 8 -11.26 -1.21 -4.37
N LYS A 9 -10.85 0.01 -4.03
CA LYS A 9 -11.76 1.09 -3.68
C LYS A 9 -11.48 2.30 -4.54
N PHE A 10 -12.50 2.72 -5.29
CA PHE A 10 -12.46 3.90 -6.13
C PHE A 10 -13.26 5.04 -5.52
N ARG A 11 -12.73 6.25 -5.67
CA ARG A 11 -13.41 7.55 -5.64
C ARG A 11 -13.12 8.22 -6.98
N VAL A 12 -13.90 9.24 -7.33
CA VAL A 12 -13.88 9.88 -8.67
C VAL A 12 -12.46 10.19 -9.18
N GLU A 13 -11.56 10.67 -8.31
CA GLU A 13 -10.18 11.01 -8.67
C GLU A 13 -9.12 10.22 -7.90
N LYS A 14 -9.53 9.35 -6.97
CA LYS A 14 -8.62 8.65 -6.05
C LYS A 14 -8.91 7.17 -6.05
N PHE A 15 -7.89 6.34 -6.14
CA PHE A 15 -8.05 4.90 -5.99
C PHE A 15 -7.07 4.35 -4.97
N ILE A 16 -7.47 3.26 -4.33
CA ILE A 16 -6.59 2.43 -3.53
C ILE A 16 -6.85 0.96 -3.86
N ILE A 17 -5.77 0.23 -4.10
CA ILE A 17 -5.73 -1.20 -4.37
C ILE A 17 -4.95 -1.82 -3.22
N LEU A 18 -5.53 -2.85 -2.60
CA LEU A 18 -4.89 -3.67 -1.58
C LEU A 18 -4.88 -5.11 -2.07
N VAL A 19 -3.69 -5.70 -2.14
CA VAL A 19 -3.49 -7.11 -2.49
C VAL A 19 -2.93 -7.81 -1.27
N LEU A 20 -3.60 -8.88 -0.85
CA LEU A 20 -3.19 -9.74 0.27
C LEU A 20 -2.78 -11.10 -0.30
N TYR A 21 -1.54 -11.48 -0.03
CA TYR A 21 -0.98 -12.75 -0.46
C TYR A 21 -0.24 -13.39 0.70
N ILE A 22 -0.85 -14.37 1.39
CA ILE A 22 -0.31 -15.14 2.53
C ILE A 22 0.52 -14.30 3.55
N ASP A 23 1.78 -13.99 3.24
CA ASP A 23 2.72 -13.23 4.09
C ASP A 23 2.95 -11.77 3.65
N ASP A 24 2.57 -11.41 2.42
CA ASP A 24 2.79 -10.10 1.82
C ASP A 24 1.51 -9.28 1.68
N ILE A 25 1.64 -7.97 1.88
CA ILE A 25 0.60 -6.97 1.64
C ILE A 25 1.13 -5.93 0.66
N LEU A 26 0.47 -5.77 -0.48
CA LEU A 26 0.78 -4.72 -1.44
C LEU A 26 -0.33 -3.65 -1.44
N LEU A 27 0.04 -2.40 -1.19
CA LEU A 27 -0.87 -1.25 -1.21
C LEU A 27 -0.47 -0.30 -2.34
N VAL A 28 -1.40 0.01 -3.24
CA VAL A 28 -1.18 0.92 -4.38
C VAL A 28 -2.26 2.01 -4.36
N SER A 29 -1.85 3.27 -4.47
CA SER A 29 -2.74 4.43 -4.53
C SER A 29 -2.17 5.48 -5.48
N ASN A 30 -3.03 6.26 -6.15
CA ASN A 30 -2.59 7.45 -6.88
C ASN A 30 -2.47 8.71 -6.01
N ASP A 31 -2.90 8.62 -4.75
CA ASP A 31 -2.80 9.70 -3.77
C ASP A 31 -1.86 9.28 -2.64
N LYS A 32 -0.74 10.00 -2.50
CA LYS A 32 0.28 9.74 -1.47
C LYS A 32 -0.23 9.98 -0.05
N ILE A 33 -1.10 10.98 0.14
CA ILE A 33 -1.64 11.32 1.47
C ILE A 33 -2.53 10.16 1.93
N VAL A 34 -3.43 9.71 1.06
CA VAL A 34 -4.29 8.55 1.33
C VAL A 34 -3.46 7.27 1.54
N LEU A 35 -2.37 7.10 0.78
CA LEU A 35 -1.47 5.97 0.94
C LEU A 35 -0.81 5.98 2.32
N HIS A 36 -0.21 7.09 2.75
CA HIS A 36 0.44 7.22 4.05
C HIS A 36 -0.52 7.02 5.23
N GLU A 37 -1.71 7.63 5.18
CA GLU A 37 -2.73 7.43 6.21
C GLU A 37 -3.15 5.97 6.32
N LYS A 38 -3.31 5.29 5.18
CA LYS A 38 -3.70 3.88 5.15
C LYS A 38 -2.56 2.95 5.56
N MET A 39 -1.34 3.22 5.14
CA MET A 39 -0.16 2.49 5.61
C MET A 39 -0.01 2.59 7.12
N ASN A 40 -0.11 3.79 7.71
CA ASN A 40 -0.04 3.97 9.17
C ASN A 40 -1.16 3.20 9.88
N PHE A 41 -2.38 3.21 9.32
CA PHE A 41 -3.48 2.41 9.84
C PHE A 41 -3.18 0.90 9.78
N PHE A 42 -2.57 0.41 8.70
CA PHE A 42 -2.17 -1.00 8.62
C PHE A 42 -1.09 -1.34 9.64
N PHE A 43 -0.04 -0.53 9.77
CA PHE A 43 1.03 -0.74 10.76
C PHE A 43 0.54 -0.69 12.21
N SER A 44 -0.47 0.14 12.50
CA SER A 44 -1.04 0.23 13.85
C SER A 44 -1.98 -0.92 14.21
N ASN A 45 -2.60 -1.59 13.23
CA ASN A 45 -3.61 -2.62 13.46
C ASN A 45 -3.12 -4.04 13.17
N PHE A 46 -2.18 -4.20 12.24
CA PHE A 46 -1.51 -5.45 11.98
C PHE A 46 -0.16 -5.40 12.66
N TYR A 47 0.05 -6.33 13.60
CA TYR A 47 1.38 -6.65 14.08
C TYR A 47 2.12 -7.34 12.93
N MET A 48 2.58 -6.57 11.96
CA MET A 48 3.55 -7.06 10.99
C MET A 48 4.75 -7.46 11.84
N LYS A 49 4.90 -8.76 12.08
CA LYS A 49 5.76 -9.32 13.13
C LYS A 49 7.23 -8.96 12.96
N ASP A 50 7.59 -8.49 11.77
CA ASP A 50 8.91 -8.01 11.38
C ASP A 50 8.99 -6.47 11.20
N ILE A 51 7.94 -5.75 11.62
CA ILE A 51 7.93 -4.28 11.73
C ILE A 51 8.05 -3.92 13.19
N GLY A 52 9.18 -4.31 13.77
CA GLY A 52 9.74 -3.52 14.87
C GLY A 52 10.14 -2.14 14.34
N ASP A 53 10.42 -1.21 15.25
CA ASP A 53 10.92 0.16 15.02
C ASP A 53 12.12 0.32 14.05
N ASN A 54 12.59 -0.74 13.41
CA ASN A 54 13.69 -0.74 12.47
C ASN A 54 13.16 -0.69 11.02
N SER A 55 13.43 0.45 10.41
CA SER A 55 13.27 0.89 9.02
C SER A 55 13.89 -0.01 7.93
N ASN A 56 13.83 -1.34 8.05
CA ASN A 56 14.48 -2.28 7.14
C ASN A 56 13.52 -3.30 6.50
N VAL A 57 12.20 -3.10 6.62
CA VAL A 57 11.27 -3.78 5.70
C VAL A 57 11.38 -3.06 4.35
N PRO A 58 11.62 -3.77 3.23
CA PRO A 58 11.61 -3.17 1.90
C PRO A 58 10.18 -2.77 1.53
N CYS A 59 9.68 -1.70 2.14
CA CYS A 59 8.57 -0.94 1.60
C CYS A 59 9.10 -0.24 0.36
N ILE A 60 9.03 -0.91 -0.78
CA ILE A 60 9.38 -0.29 -2.06
C ILE A 60 8.23 0.67 -2.41
N GLU A 61 8.37 1.93 -2.02
CA GLU A 61 7.48 3.00 -2.46
C GLU A 61 7.82 3.34 -3.93
N VAL A 62 7.13 2.70 -4.87
CA VAL A 62 7.24 3.03 -6.30
C VAL A 62 6.34 4.21 -6.60
N TYR A 63 6.92 5.41 -6.74
CA TYR A 63 6.22 6.57 -7.26
C TYR A 63 6.35 6.65 -8.78
N ARG A 64 5.23 6.58 -9.49
CA ARG A 64 5.18 6.89 -10.91
C ARG A 64 4.77 8.34 -11.08
N ASP A 65 5.74 9.21 -11.37
CA ASP A 65 5.42 10.59 -11.74
C ASP A 65 4.85 10.62 -13.16
N ILE A 66 3.63 11.15 -13.31
CA ILE A 66 2.98 11.39 -14.62
C ILE A 66 2.94 12.90 -14.84
N SER A 67 4.08 13.57 -14.68
CA SER A 67 4.24 14.95 -15.14
C SER A 67 4.41 14.93 -16.67
N LYS A 68 3.28 14.97 -17.38
CA LYS A 68 3.28 15.35 -18.80
C LYS A 68 3.49 16.86 -18.88
N ASN A 69 4.73 17.29 -19.07
CA ASN A 69 5.03 18.63 -19.57
C ASN A 69 4.43 18.75 -20.98
N TYR A 70 3.36 19.55 -21.11
CA TYR A 70 2.97 20.20 -22.36
C TYR A 70 3.11 21.70 -22.15
#